data_AF-A0A974P6B4-F1
#
_entry.id   AF-A0A974P6B4-F1
#
_cell.length_a   1.000
_cell.length_b   1.000
_cell.length_c   1.000
_cell.angle_alpha   90.00
_cell.angle_beta   90.00
_cell.angle_gamma   90.00
#
_symmetry.space_group_name_H-M   'P 1'
#
loop_
_entity.id
_entity.type
_entity.pdbx_description
1 polymer ?
#
loop_
_entity_poly.entity_id
_entity_poly.type
_entity_poly.pdbx_seq_one_letter_code
_entity_poly.pdbx_strand_id
1 'polypeptide(L)'
;MTIAGCGAWILASAFNQQWLSVAIIVISAATMVAGLMRARADAPTPAFRDRLLIVWPLSLLAGWLTIASAINILTVLTAQGVIGPDLPWALIGVAAVLLVGGFVGWRLASAVYLVPIIWGLAGVYVAEQADKPSAAWLAAGAALLLAVEALRLARRR
;
A
#
# COMPACT_ATOMS: atom_id res chain seq x y z
N MET A 1 -1.02 -16.78 5.08
CA MET A 1 -0.73 -15.94 6.27
C MET A 1 -1.46 -14.62 6.25
N THR A 2 -1.72 -13.99 5.10
CA THR A 2 -2.25 -12.62 5.02
C THR A 2 -3.57 -12.37 5.75
N ILE A 3 -4.59 -13.22 5.60
CA ILE A 3 -5.89 -13.02 6.27
C ILE A 3 -5.75 -13.10 7.80
N ALA A 4 -5.06 -14.13 8.30
CA ALA A 4 -4.74 -14.25 9.71
C ALA A 4 -3.83 -13.11 10.20
N GLY A 5 -2.94 -12.62 9.34
CA GLY A 5 -2.05 -11.49 9.57
C GLY A 5 -2.80 -10.18 9.78
N CYS A 6 -3.90 -9.93 9.06
CA CYS A 6 -4.74 -8.76 9.32
C CYS A 6 -5.33 -8.77 10.75
N GLY A 7 -5.84 -9.92 11.19
CA GLY A 7 -6.34 -10.07 12.57
C GLY A 7 -5.22 -9.93 13.62
N ALA A 8 -4.09 -10.59 13.39
CA ALA A 8 -2.93 -10.53 14.27
C ALA A 8 -2.35 -9.10 14.37
N TRP A 9 -2.34 -8.35 13.27
CA TRP A 9 -1.90 -6.95 13.25
C TRP A 9 -2.81 -6.06 14.11
N ILE A 10 -4.13 -6.22 14.04
CA ILE A 10 -5.07 -5.46 14.90
C ILE A 10 -4.77 -5.72 16.37
N LEU A 11 -4.57 -6.98 16.76
CA LEU A 11 -4.25 -7.34 18.14
C LEU A 11 -2.89 -6.76 18.57
N ALA A 12 -1.85 -6.92 17.75
CA ALA A 12 -0.52 -6.37 18.05
C ALA A 12 -0.57 -4.84 18.24
N SER A 13 -1.28 -4.13 17.36
CA SER A 13 -1.50 -2.69 17.47
C SER A 13 -2.29 -2.32 18.73
N ALA A 14 -3.33 -3.08 19.07
CA ALA A 14 -4.15 -2.83 20.27
C ALA A 14 -3.35 -2.99 21.58
N PHE A 15 -2.39 -3.92 21.63
CA PHE A 15 -1.46 -4.10 22.76
C PHE A 15 -0.21 -3.21 22.67
N ASN A 16 -0.18 -2.22 21.78
CA ASN A 16 0.95 -1.31 21.56
C ASN A 16 2.29 -2.02 21.25
N GLN A 17 2.21 -3.22 20.63
CA GLN A 17 3.38 -3.98 20.20
C GLN A 17 3.85 -3.46 18.83
N GLN A 18 4.50 -2.30 18.85
CA GLN A 18 4.83 -1.49 17.67
C GLN A 18 5.64 -2.25 16.60
N TRP A 19 6.80 -2.80 16.94
CA TRP A 19 7.62 -3.51 15.95
C TRP A 19 7.00 -4.82 15.48
N LEU A 20 6.20 -5.47 16.33
CA LEU A 20 5.46 -6.67 15.96
C LEU A 20 4.37 -6.34 14.95
N SER A 21 3.64 -5.24 15.14
CA SER A 21 2.60 -4.82 14.18
C SER A 21 3.21 -4.50 12.81
N VAL A 22 4.35 -3.81 12.78
CA VAL A 22 5.13 -3.54 11.55
C VAL A 22 5.54 -4.85 10.88
N ALA A 23 6.15 -5.79 11.62
CA ALA A 23 6.58 -7.07 11.06
C ALA A 23 5.41 -7.85 10.46
N ILE A 24 4.27 -7.94 11.17
CA ILE A 24 3.08 -8.66 10.70
C ILE A 24 2.54 -8.04 9.41
N ILE A 25 2.40 -6.71 9.35
CA ILE A 25 1.79 -6.07 8.18
C ILE A 25 2.70 -6.13 6.95
N VAL A 26 4.02 -5.96 7.13
CA VAL A 26 5.01 -6.05 6.04
C VAL A 26 5.08 -7.47 5.50
N ILE A 27 5.15 -8.49 6.38
CA ILE A 27 5.15 -9.90 5.96
C ILE A 27 3.84 -10.25 5.26
N SER A 28 2.70 -9.74 5.75
CA SER A 28 1.39 -9.96 5.13
C SER A 28 1.33 -9.34 3.73
N ALA A 29 1.84 -8.12 3.55
CA ALA A 29 1.95 -7.46 2.25
C ALA A 29 2.84 -8.26 1.29
N ALA A 30 4.05 -8.61 1.73
CA ALA A 30 5.03 -9.34 0.93
C ALA A 30 4.51 -10.71 0.48
N THR A 31 3.92 -11.49 1.40
CA THR A 31 3.36 -12.81 1.08
C THR A 31 2.17 -12.73 0.12
N MET A 32 1.31 -11.72 0.25
CA MET A 32 0.19 -11.51 -0.67
C MET A 32 0.69 -11.12 -2.06
N VAL A 33 1.60 -10.15 -2.15
CA VAL A 33 2.18 -9.71 -3.42
C VAL A 33 2.90 -10.87 -4.11
N ALA A 34 3.70 -11.65 -3.38
CA ALA A 34 4.40 -12.82 -3.92
C ALA A 34 3.40 -13.88 -4.40
N GLY A 35 2.32 -14.14 -3.65
CA GLY A 35 1.26 -15.05 -4.06
C GLY A 35 0.58 -14.62 -5.37
N LEU A 36 0.26 -13.33 -5.49
CA LEU A 36 -0.33 -12.77 -6.72
C LEU A 36 0.64 -12.81 -7.91
N MET A 37 1.93 -12.56 -7.69
CA MET A 37 2.96 -12.67 -8.74
C MET A 37 3.09 -14.09 -9.27
N ARG A 38 3.10 -15.09 -8.39
CA ARG A 38 3.16 -16.51 -8.76
C ARG A 38 1.88 -16.94 -9.49
N ALA A 39 0.71 -16.63 -8.92
CA ALA A 39 -0.57 -16.95 -9.54
C ALA A 39 -0.73 -16.33 -10.94
N ARG A 40 -0.13 -15.17 -11.20
CA ARG A 40 -0.12 -14.55 -12.54
C ARG A 40 0.81 -15.27 -13.52
N ALA A 41 1.97 -15.75 -13.06
CA ALA A 41 2.95 -16.39 -13.93
C ALA A 41 2.47 -17.75 -14.47
N ASP A 42 1.71 -18.47 -13.64
CA ASP A 42 1.37 -19.88 -13.89
C ASP A 42 -0.03 -20.11 -14.46
N ALA A 43 -0.89 -19.07 -14.53
CA ALA A 43 -2.31 -19.25 -14.84
C ALA A 43 -2.73 -18.68 -16.21
N PRO A 44 -3.64 -19.38 -16.93
CA PRO A 44 -4.39 -18.79 -18.03
C PRO A 44 -5.16 -17.56 -17.56
N THR A 45 -5.53 -16.71 -18.51
CA THR A 45 -6.33 -15.53 -18.24
C THR A 45 -7.64 -15.92 -17.51
N PRO A 46 -7.84 -15.52 -16.25
CA PRO A 46 -8.97 -16.01 -15.45
C PRO A 46 -10.30 -15.47 -15.99
N ALA A 47 -11.35 -16.30 -15.88
CA ALA A 47 -12.72 -15.91 -16.22
C ALA A 47 -13.14 -14.67 -15.41
N PHE A 48 -14.10 -13.90 -15.94
CA PHE A 48 -14.52 -12.66 -15.29
C PHE A 48 -14.98 -12.87 -13.84
N ARG A 49 -15.71 -13.96 -13.57
CA ARG A 49 -16.17 -14.31 -12.23
C ARG A 49 -15.00 -14.53 -11.25
N ASP A 50 -13.96 -15.25 -11.66
CA ASP A 50 -12.78 -15.49 -10.82
C ASP A 50 -11.98 -14.20 -10.61
N ARG A 51 -11.92 -13.34 -11.63
CA ARG A 51 -11.32 -12.01 -11.48
C ARG A 51 -12.05 -11.20 -10.42
N LEU A 52 -13.38 -11.13 -10.50
CA LEU A 52 -14.21 -10.31 -9.62
C LEU A 52 -14.24 -10.84 -8.18
N LEU A 53 -14.33 -12.15 -7.99
CA LEU A 53 -14.51 -12.77 -6.67
C LEU A 53 -13.21 -13.13 -5.96
N ILE A 54 -12.10 -13.26 -6.70
CA ILE A 54 -10.83 -13.75 -6.14
C ILE A 54 -9.72 -12.73 -6.41
N VAL A 55 -9.39 -12.50 -7.68
CA VAL A 55 -8.19 -11.72 -8.03
C VAL A 55 -8.29 -10.26 -7.60
N TRP A 56 -9.46 -9.63 -7.80
CA TRP A 56 -9.68 -8.22 -7.46
C TRP A 56 -9.66 -7.99 -5.95
N PRO A 57 -10.43 -8.71 -5.11
CA PRO A 57 -10.34 -8.57 -3.66
C PRO A 57 -8.92 -8.78 -3.11
N LEU A 58 -8.21 -9.80 -3.61
CA LEU A 58 -6.82 -10.04 -3.19
C LEU A 58 -5.86 -8.94 -3.66
N SER A 59 -6.07 -8.39 -4.87
CA SER A 59 -5.28 -7.25 -5.36
C SER A 59 -5.53 -5.98 -4.54
N LEU A 60 -6.79 -5.70 -4.19
CA LEU A 60 -7.16 -4.59 -3.31
C LEU A 60 -6.53 -4.78 -1.93
N LEU A 61 -6.62 -5.98 -1.35
CA LEU A 61 -6.00 -6.25 -0.06
C LEU A 61 -4.47 -6.07 -0.11
N ALA A 62 -3.82 -6.55 -1.17
CA ALA A 62 -2.38 -6.36 -1.37
C ALA A 62 -2.01 -4.87 -1.43
N GLY A 63 -2.76 -4.08 -2.21
CA GLY A 63 -2.55 -2.64 -2.30
C GLY A 63 -2.73 -1.93 -0.96
N TRP A 64 -3.78 -2.31 -0.20
CA TRP A 64 -4.05 -1.77 1.13
C TRP A 64 -2.90 -2.08 2.11
N LEU A 65 -2.42 -3.33 2.13
CA LEU A 65 -1.33 -3.74 3.00
C LEU A 65 -0.01 -3.02 2.66
N THR A 66 0.24 -2.70 1.38
CA THR A 66 1.42 -1.92 0.97
C THR A 66 1.40 -0.52 1.56
N ILE A 67 0.31 0.23 1.40
CA ILE A 67 0.22 1.59 1.96
C ILE A 67 0.21 1.56 3.49
N ALA A 68 -0.50 0.60 4.09
CA ALA A 68 -0.55 0.43 5.53
C ALA A 68 0.83 0.09 6.12
N SER A 69 1.65 -0.69 5.41
CA SER A 69 3.03 -0.98 5.83
C SER A 69 3.87 0.29 5.94
N ALA A 70 3.81 1.17 4.94
CA ALA A 70 4.55 2.44 4.97
C ALA A 70 4.11 3.33 6.14
N ILE A 71 2.80 3.44 6.37
CA ILE A 71 2.24 4.21 7.49
C ILE A 71 2.70 3.62 8.82
N ASN A 72 2.59 2.30 9.02
CA ASN A 72 3.00 1.66 10.28
C ASN A 72 4.50 1.85 10.55
N ILE A 73 5.35 1.71 9.53
CA ILE A 73 6.79 1.93 9.66
C ILE A 73 7.07 3.36 10.12
N LEU A 74 6.49 4.36 9.45
CA LEU A 74 6.68 5.77 9.82
C LEU A 74 6.17 6.05 11.23
N THR A 75 4.96 5.59 11.57
CA THR A 75 4.38 5.77 12.91
C THR A 75 5.30 5.21 14.00
N VAL A 76 5.84 4.00 13.82
CA VAL A 76 6.73 3.39 14.82
C VAL A 76 8.08 4.11 14.89
N LEU A 77 8.67 4.46 13.75
CA LEU A 77 9.94 5.20 13.73
C LEU A 77 9.81 6.57 14.40
N THR A 78 8.71 7.28 14.18
CA THR A 78 8.42 8.56 14.84
C THR A 78 8.17 8.37 16.34
N ALA A 79 7.38 7.36 16.73
CA ALA A 79 7.07 7.09 18.13
C ALA A 79 8.32 6.70 18.96
N GLN A 80 9.30 6.04 18.34
CA GLN A 80 10.57 5.66 18.96
C GLN A 80 11.63 6.78 18.92
N GLY A 81 11.32 7.94 18.33
CA GLY A 81 12.26 9.05 18.18
C GLY A 81 13.42 8.77 17.21
N VAL A 82 13.33 7.71 16.39
CA VAL A 82 14.34 7.40 15.36
C VAL A 82 14.32 8.45 14.25
N ILE A 83 13.12 8.93 13.92
CA ILE A 83 12.90 10.01 12.97
C ILE A 83 12.05 11.11 13.63
N GLY A 84 12.36 12.37 13.33
CA GLY A 84 11.53 13.50 13.75
C GLY A 84 10.19 13.54 13.01
N PRO A 85 9.20 14.31 13.51
CA PRO A 85 7.94 14.58 12.80
C PRO A 85 8.13 15.51 11.58
N ASP A 86 9.38 15.83 11.25
CA ASP A 86 9.76 16.84 10.29
C ASP A 86 9.43 16.45 8.85
N LEU A 87 9.30 17.49 8.02
CA LEU A 87 8.97 17.38 6.60
C LEU A 87 9.78 16.34 5.80
N PRO A 88 11.12 16.20 5.97
CA PRO A 88 11.91 15.27 5.15
C PRO A 88 11.41 13.82 5.21
N TRP A 89 11.02 13.34 6.39
CA TRP A 89 10.56 11.96 6.57
C TRP A 89 9.19 11.71 5.96
N ALA A 90 8.30 12.70 6.01
CA ALA A 90 7.02 12.66 5.32
C ALA A 90 7.21 12.56 3.79
N LEU A 91 8.14 13.35 3.24
CA LEU A 91 8.46 13.31 1.80
C LEU A 91 9.05 11.95 1.38
N ILE A 92 9.99 11.41 2.18
CA ILE A 92 10.57 10.08 1.94
C ILE A 92 9.49 9.00 1.99
N GLY A 93 8.57 9.08 2.97
CA GLY A 93 7.45 8.17 3.10
C GLY A 93 6.57 8.13 1.86
N VAL A 94 6.13 9.30 1.38
CA VAL A 94 5.31 9.42 0.17
C VAL A 94 6.08 8.92 -1.07
N ALA A 95 7.36 9.27 -1.21
CA ALA A 95 8.19 8.81 -2.30
C ALA A 95 8.34 7.27 -2.30
N ALA A 96 8.57 6.67 -1.14
CA ALA A 96 8.67 5.22 -1.00
C ALA A 96 7.37 4.52 -1.40
N VAL A 97 6.21 5.04 -0.97
CA VAL A 97 4.89 4.53 -1.37
C VAL A 97 4.70 4.62 -2.89
N LEU A 98 5.03 5.76 -3.50
CA LEU A 98 4.92 5.95 -4.95
C LEU A 98 5.78 4.94 -5.71
N LEU A 99 7.04 4.79 -5.32
CA LEU A 99 8.00 3.91 -5.99
C LEU A 99 7.64 2.43 -5.81
N VAL A 100 7.39 1.99 -4.58
CA VAL A 100 7.04 0.59 -4.28
C VAL A 100 5.66 0.25 -4.84
N GLY A 101 4.67 1.11 -4.62
CA GLY A 101 3.32 0.94 -5.14
C GLY A 101 3.29 0.90 -6.67
N GLY A 102 3.96 1.85 -7.33
CA GLY A 102 4.07 1.90 -8.79
C GLY A 102 4.79 0.67 -9.35
N PHE A 103 5.94 0.30 -8.78
CA PHE A 103 6.71 -0.86 -9.22
C PHE A 103 5.91 -2.17 -9.07
N VAL A 104 5.30 -2.41 -7.91
CA VAL A 104 4.51 -3.63 -7.67
C VAL A 104 3.26 -3.64 -8.56
N GLY A 105 2.56 -2.52 -8.69
CA GLY A 105 1.39 -2.40 -9.58
C GLY A 105 1.73 -2.71 -11.03
N TRP A 106 2.87 -2.21 -11.51
CA TRP A 106 3.41 -2.54 -12.83
C TRP A 106 3.77 -4.02 -12.98
N ARG A 107 4.47 -4.62 -12.00
CA ARG A 107 4.85 -6.05 -12.04
C ARG A 107 3.63 -6.99 -12.01
N LEU A 108 2.60 -6.62 -11.26
CA LEU A 108 1.30 -7.32 -11.21
C LEU A 108 0.41 -7.00 -12.42
N ALA A 109 0.76 -5.96 -13.19
CA ALA A 109 -0.06 -5.38 -14.25
C ALA A 109 -1.52 -5.13 -13.80
N SER A 110 -1.71 -4.68 -12.56
CA SER A 110 -3.02 -4.63 -11.90
C SER A 110 -3.39 -3.21 -11.50
N ALA A 111 -4.36 -2.62 -12.21
CA ALA A 111 -4.94 -1.33 -11.84
C ALA A 111 -5.64 -1.39 -10.47
N VAL A 112 -6.30 -2.52 -10.18
CA VAL A 112 -7.03 -2.76 -8.93
C VAL A 112 -6.10 -2.72 -7.72
N TYR A 113 -4.86 -3.17 -7.86
CA TYR A 113 -3.84 -3.06 -6.81
C TYR A 113 -3.51 -1.61 -6.43
N LEU A 114 -3.60 -0.67 -7.37
CA LEU A 114 -3.23 0.73 -7.13
C LEU A 114 -4.34 1.53 -6.43
N VAL A 115 -5.61 1.13 -6.57
CA VAL A 115 -6.77 1.85 -6.01
C VAL A 115 -6.63 2.15 -4.50
N PRO A 116 -6.30 1.17 -3.63
CA PRO A 116 -6.14 1.43 -2.19
C PRO A 116 -4.96 2.35 -1.87
N ILE A 117 -3.89 2.30 -2.67
CA ILE A 117 -2.70 3.13 -2.48
C ILE A 117 -3.03 4.58 -2.83
N ILE A 118 -3.74 4.80 -3.94
CA ILE A 118 -4.25 6.12 -4.33
C ILE A 118 -5.15 6.68 -3.23
N TRP A 119 -6.05 5.86 -2.70
CA TRP A 119 -6.92 6.24 -1.59
C TRP A 119 -6.13 6.63 -0.33
N GLY A 120 -5.15 5.83 0.07
CA GLY A 120 -4.34 6.14 1.25
C GLY A 120 -3.51 7.42 1.08
N LEU A 121 -2.98 7.70 -0.11
CA LEU A 121 -2.31 8.96 -0.43
C LEU A 121 -3.27 10.17 -0.41
N ALA A 122 -4.51 9.99 -0.86
CA ALA A 122 -5.55 11.02 -0.70
C ALA A 122 -5.84 11.29 0.78
N GLY A 123 -5.85 10.25 1.61
CA GLY A 123 -5.93 10.38 3.08
C GLY A 123 -4.78 11.20 3.66
N VAL A 124 -3.55 10.98 3.19
CA VAL A 124 -2.37 11.79 3.61
C VAL A 124 -2.56 13.26 3.23
N TYR A 125 -3.06 13.56 2.03
CA TYR A 125 -3.36 14.95 1.64
C TYR A 125 -4.36 15.59 2.61
N VAL A 126 -5.49 14.92 2.87
CA VAL A 126 -6.53 15.44 3.76
C VAL A 126 -6.02 15.64 5.19
N ALA A 127 -5.18 14.72 5.69
CA ALA A 127 -4.65 14.79 7.04
C ALA A 127 -3.58 15.88 7.22
N GLU A 128 -2.71 16.08 6.23
CA GLU A 128 -1.49 16.89 6.40
C GLU A 128 -1.57 18.26 5.70
N GLN A 129 -2.64 18.59 4.99
CA GLN A 129 -2.74 19.84 4.21
C GLN A 129 -2.59 21.12 5.05
N ALA A 130 -2.95 21.09 6.33
CA ALA A 130 -2.84 22.24 7.24
C ALA A 130 -1.45 22.33 7.87
N ASP A 131 -0.91 21.21 8.35
CA ASP A 131 0.35 21.18 9.13
C ASP A 131 1.59 21.04 8.25
N LYS A 132 1.51 20.27 7.16
CA LYS A 132 2.63 19.95 6.25
C LYS A 132 2.19 20.03 4.78
N PRO A 133 1.88 21.24 4.27
CA PRO A 133 1.28 21.42 2.95
C PRO A 133 2.12 20.83 1.80
N SER A 134 3.45 20.91 1.90
CA SER A 134 4.36 20.32 0.90
C SER A 134 4.27 18.80 0.83
N ALA A 135 4.18 18.11 1.98
CA ALA A 135 3.98 16.65 2.02
C ALA A 135 2.59 16.27 1.50
N ALA A 136 1.56 17.03 1.86
CA ALA A 136 0.20 16.83 1.37
C ALA A 136 0.12 16.94 -0.16
N TRP A 137 0.67 18.00 -0.75
CA TRP A 137 0.68 18.18 -2.21
C TRP A 137 1.52 17.14 -2.93
N LEU A 138 2.64 16.68 -2.32
CA LEU A 138 3.39 15.56 -2.86
C LEU A 138 2.54 14.27 -2.87
N ALA A 139 1.78 14.00 -1.80
CA ALA A 139 0.88 12.85 -1.72
C ALA A 139 -0.23 12.92 -2.79
N ALA A 140 -0.82 14.10 -3.00
CA ALA A 140 -1.80 14.32 -4.07
C ALA A 140 -1.19 14.09 -5.46
N GLY A 141 0.02 14.61 -5.71
CA GLY A 141 0.75 14.38 -6.95
C GLY A 141 1.08 12.90 -7.18
N ALA A 142 1.54 12.20 -6.13
CA ALA A 142 1.78 10.76 -6.18
C ALA A 142 0.50 9.96 -6.45
N ALA A 143 -0.62 10.33 -5.81
CA ALA A 143 -1.92 9.71 -6.06
C ALA A 143 -2.36 9.89 -7.52
N LEU A 144 -2.18 11.09 -8.08
CA LEU A 144 -2.49 11.38 -9.48
C LEU A 144 -1.62 10.55 -10.43
N LEU A 145 -0.31 10.46 -10.19
CA LEU A 145 0.61 9.65 -11.00
C LEU A 145 0.21 8.17 -10.97
N LEU A 146 -0.12 7.62 -9.80
CA LEU A 146 -0.60 6.25 -9.68
C LEU A 146 -1.97 6.05 -10.32
N ALA A 147 -2.85 7.06 -10.30
CA ALA A 147 -4.14 7.00 -11.00
C ALA A 147 -3.96 6.95 -12.52
N VAL A 148 -3.04 7.76 -13.07
CA VAL A 148 -2.67 7.69 -14.48
C VAL A 148 -2.13 6.31 -14.84
N GLU A 149 -1.25 5.75 -14.01
CA GLU A 149 -0.73 4.40 -14.24
C GLU A 149 -1.82 3.32 -14.13
N ALA A 150 -2.74 3.45 -13.16
CA ALA A 150 -3.88 2.55 -13.03
C ALA A 150 -4.77 2.58 -14.27
N LEU A 151 -5.06 3.77 -14.83
CA LEU A 151 -5.81 3.91 -16.08
C LEU A 151 -5.08 3.29 -17.27
N ARG A 152 -3.74 3.46 -17.35
CA ARG A 152 -2.92 2.83 -18.39
C ARG A 152 -2.98 1.31 -18.30
N LEU A 153 -2.86 0.75 -17.10
CA LEU A 153 -2.94 -0.69 -16.87
C LEU A 153 -4.34 -1.25 -17.14
N ALA A 154 -5.40 -0.51 -16.80
CA ALA A 154 -6.78 -0.91 -17.05
C ALA A 154 -7.10 -0.99 -18.55
N ARG A 155 -6.53 -0.11 -19.37
CA ARG A 155 -6.72 -0.10 -20.84
C ARG A 155 -5.93 -1.17 -21.59
N ARG A 156 -4.92 -1.78 -20.96
CA ARG A 156 -4.08 -2.84 -21.57
C ARG A 156 -4.68 -4.24 -21.43
N ARG A 157 -5.82 -4.39 -20.75
CA ARG A 157 -6.51 -5.66 -20.47
C ARG A 157 -7.84 -5.73 -21.18
#